data_AF-A0A341ENY5-F1
#
_entry.id   AF-A0A341ENY5-F1
#
_cell.length_a   1.000
_cell.length_b   1.000
_cell.length_c   1.000
_cell.angle_alpha   90.00
_cell.angle_beta   90.00
_cell.angle_gamma   90.00
#
_symmetry.space_group_name_H-M   'P 1'
#
loop_
_entity.id
_entity.type
_entity.pdbx_description
1 polymer ?
#
loop_
_entity_poly.entity_id
_entity_poly.type
_entity_poly.pdbx_seq_one_letter_code
_entity_poly.pdbx_strand_id
1 'polypeptide(L)'
;MATPETVESLKTEVKRLNRELRAFVAVALQHGLRDYCATRHPKLTAELEKYYAHSQLRAHQKYDRVLTRIRDVSGLQGAAGDTAERTYYRNEQDNVAYIEHALKNKRFVLGGIWVAPQYRGKGVAHKILRVLVEASDEADLSIELYHEPFGEEGLGVNALVAFYNRHGFTRHDAVPGGMVRFPRSPLDLYTDK
;
A
#
# COMPACT_ATOMS: atom_id res chain seq x y z
N MET A 1 -34.78 21.56 36.00
CA MET A 1 -33.96 22.10 34.88
C MET A 1 -32.58 21.48 34.98
N ALA A 2 -32.07 20.87 33.91
CA ALA A 2 -30.69 20.35 33.91
C ALA A 2 -29.71 21.53 33.97
N THR A 3 -28.67 21.44 34.80
CA THR A 3 -27.64 22.48 34.86
C THR A 3 -26.79 22.45 33.59
N PRO A 4 -26.18 23.59 33.18
CA PRO A 4 -25.33 23.65 31.99
C PRO A 4 -24.22 22.59 31.97
N GLU A 5 -23.64 22.28 33.14
CA GLU A 5 -22.62 21.23 33.32
C GLU A 5 -23.17 19.82 33.04
N THR A 6 -24.43 19.56 33.41
CA THR A 6 -25.09 18.28 33.15
C THR A 6 -25.37 18.11 31.66
N VAL A 7 -25.75 19.19 30.97
CA VAL A 7 -25.99 19.19 29.52
C VAL A 7 -24.70 18.93 28.74
N GLU A 8 -23.58 19.51 29.16
CA GLU A 8 -22.29 19.33 28.47
C GLU A 8 -21.69 17.94 28.68
N SER A 9 -21.83 17.38 29.89
CA SER A 9 -21.48 16.00 30.18
C SER A 9 -22.27 15.01 29.31
N LEU A 10 -23.59 15.20 29.18
CA LEU A 10 -24.45 14.37 28.33
C LEU A 10 -24.07 14.43 26.85
N LYS A 11 -23.71 15.62 26.33
CA LYS A 11 -23.25 15.74 24.94
C LYS A 11 -21.95 14.98 24.69
N THR A 12 -21.01 15.05 25.63
CA THR A 12 -19.74 14.33 25.55
C THR A 12 -19.97 12.82 25.52
N GLU A 13 -20.88 12.34 26.37
CA GLU A 13 -21.24 10.93 26.44
C GLU A 13 -21.97 10.45 25.17
N VAL A 14 -22.92 11.23 24.65
CA VAL A 14 -23.58 10.92 23.37
C VAL A 14 -22.57 10.87 22.23
N LYS A 15 -21.56 11.75 22.21
CA LYS A 15 -20.48 11.73 21.21
C LYS A 15 -19.62 10.47 21.33
N ARG A 16 -19.29 10.04 22.55
CA ARG A 16 -18.55 8.79 22.82
C ARG A 16 -19.33 7.58 22.32
N LEU A 17 -20.59 7.44 22.73
CA LEU A 17 -21.47 6.33 22.33
C LEU A 17 -21.68 6.27 20.82
N ASN A 18 -21.84 7.41 20.15
CA ASN A 18 -21.92 7.45 18.69
C ASN A 18 -20.64 6.99 18.00
N ARG A 19 -19.46 7.31 18.56
CA ARG A 19 -18.17 6.81 18.04
C ARG A 19 -18.06 5.30 18.20
N GLU A 20 -18.48 4.77 19.34
CA GLU A 20 -18.48 3.32 19.62
C GLU A 20 -19.45 2.57 18.72
N LEU A 21 -20.68 3.08 18.55
CA LEU A 21 -21.65 2.51 17.61
C LEU A 21 -21.10 2.50 16.18
N ARG A 22 -20.45 3.59 15.75
CA ARG A 22 -19.79 3.66 14.44
C ARG A 22 -18.70 2.61 14.29
N ALA A 23 -17.86 2.40 15.30
CA ALA A 23 -16.83 1.38 15.28
C ALA A 23 -17.43 -0.03 15.22
N PHE A 24 -18.46 -0.30 16.02
CA PHE A 24 -19.18 -1.58 16.03
C PHE A 24 -19.79 -1.89 14.67
N VAL A 25 -20.53 -0.94 14.06
CA VAL A 25 -21.12 -1.13 12.74
C VAL A 25 -20.04 -1.33 11.67
N ALA A 26 -18.92 -0.60 11.74
CA ALA A 26 -17.82 -0.79 10.79
C ALA A 26 -17.23 -2.21 10.86
N VAL A 27 -17.01 -2.74 12.07
CA VAL A 27 -16.52 -4.13 12.26
C VAL A 27 -17.58 -5.14 11.78
N ALA A 28 -18.85 -4.95 12.14
CA ALA A 28 -19.93 -5.84 11.71
C ALA A 28 -20.04 -5.92 10.16
N LEU A 29 -19.88 -4.78 9.47
CA LEU A 29 -19.83 -4.74 8.01
C LEU A 29 -18.64 -5.51 7.43
N GLN A 30 -17.46 -5.43 8.06
CA GLN A 30 -16.28 -6.20 7.65
C GLN A 30 -16.48 -7.72 7.78
N HIS A 31 -17.30 -8.16 8.73
CA HIS A 31 -17.63 -9.56 8.97
C HIS A 31 -18.90 -10.04 8.26
N GLY A 32 -19.40 -9.30 7.26
CA GLY A 32 -20.51 -9.73 6.41
C GLY A 32 -21.91 -9.52 6.98
N LEU A 33 -22.06 -8.79 8.10
CA LEU A 33 -23.37 -8.49 8.71
C LEU A 33 -24.08 -7.31 8.04
N ARG A 34 -24.00 -7.23 6.71
CA ARG A 34 -24.51 -6.10 5.93
C ARG A 34 -26.00 -5.88 6.15
N ASP A 35 -26.81 -6.92 5.97
CA ASP A 35 -28.27 -6.82 6.04
C ASP A 35 -28.75 -6.44 7.45
N TYR A 36 -28.09 -6.99 8.47
CA TYR A 36 -28.34 -6.62 9.87
C TYR A 36 -28.07 -5.13 10.10
N CYS A 37 -26.90 -4.64 9.66
CA CYS A 37 -26.52 -3.24 9.83
C CYS A 37 -27.43 -2.29 9.04
N ALA A 38 -27.74 -2.63 7.79
CA ALA A 38 -28.63 -1.84 6.94
C ALA A 38 -30.05 -1.73 7.52
N THR A 39 -30.53 -2.79 8.19
CA THR A 39 -31.84 -2.79 8.85
C THR A 39 -31.85 -1.96 10.13
N ARG A 40 -30.83 -2.15 11.00
CA ARG A 40 -30.79 -1.53 12.34
C ARG A 40 -30.23 -0.11 12.35
N HIS A 41 -29.31 0.20 11.44
CA HIS A 41 -28.56 1.46 11.38
C HIS A 41 -28.40 1.99 9.94
N PRO A 42 -29.48 2.15 9.16
CA PRO A 42 -29.43 2.40 7.70
C PRO A 42 -28.59 3.62 7.30
N LYS A 43 -28.73 4.74 8.02
CA LYS A 43 -27.98 5.98 7.73
C LYS A 43 -26.47 5.79 7.94
N LEU A 44 -26.10 5.16 9.05
CA LEU A 44 -24.71 4.93 9.42
C LEU A 44 -24.06 3.89 8.49
N THR A 45 -24.80 2.84 8.12
CA THR A 45 -24.35 1.87 7.12
C THR A 45 -24.10 2.52 5.77
N ALA A 46 -25.04 3.29 5.23
CA ALA A 46 -24.89 3.99 3.96
C ALA A 46 -23.71 4.98 3.99
N GLU A 47 -23.53 5.69 5.10
CA GLU A 47 -22.41 6.60 5.32
C GLU A 47 -21.06 5.84 5.28
N LEU A 48 -20.93 4.75 6.04
CA LEU A 48 -19.70 3.95 6.10
C LEU A 48 -19.36 3.28 4.77
N GLU A 49 -20.36 2.72 4.07
CA GLU A 49 -20.19 2.16 2.74
C GLU A 49 -19.72 3.21 1.73
N LYS A 50 -20.30 4.42 1.77
CA LYS A 50 -19.86 5.54 0.95
C LYS A 50 -18.39 5.87 1.23
N TYR A 51 -17.99 6.04 2.49
CA TYR A 51 -16.59 6.31 2.82
C TYR A 51 -15.65 5.19 2.38
N TYR A 52 -16.07 3.93 2.54
CA TYR A 52 -15.29 2.79 2.10
C TYR A 52 -15.08 2.80 0.57
N ALA A 53 -16.14 3.02 -0.20
CA ALA A 53 -16.08 3.12 -1.66
C ALA A 53 -15.17 4.27 -2.12
N HIS A 54 -15.31 5.46 -1.50
CA HIS A 54 -14.42 6.60 -1.81
C HIS A 54 -12.97 6.29 -1.49
N SER A 55 -12.71 5.62 -0.37
CA SER A 55 -11.37 5.21 0.03
C SER A 55 -10.78 4.16 -0.92
N GLN A 56 -11.58 3.22 -1.41
CA GLN A 56 -11.13 2.26 -2.44
C GLN A 56 -10.82 2.94 -3.76
N LEU A 57 -11.71 3.82 -4.25
CA LEU A 57 -11.48 4.56 -5.50
C LEU A 57 -10.18 5.37 -5.42
N ARG A 58 -9.96 6.06 -4.29
CA ARG A 58 -8.73 6.82 -4.06
C ARG A 58 -7.49 5.93 -4.07
N ALA A 59 -7.57 4.72 -3.51
CA ALA A 59 -6.46 3.77 -3.54
C ALA A 59 -6.12 3.31 -4.97
N HIS A 60 -7.13 3.05 -5.81
CA HIS A 60 -6.93 2.73 -7.23
C HIS A 60 -6.28 3.89 -7.98
N GLN A 61 -6.76 5.12 -7.79
CA GLN A 61 -6.15 6.30 -8.40
C GLN A 61 -4.69 6.50 -7.98
N LYS A 62 -4.35 6.25 -6.71
CA LYS A 62 -2.97 6.28 -6.23
C LYS A 62 -2.13 5.20 -6.89
N TYR A 63 -2.66 3.98 -6.99
CA TYR A 63 -2.01 2.86 -7.64
C TYR A 63 -1.72 3.12 -9.13
N ASP A 64 -2.68 3.64 -9.88
CA ASP A 64 -2.51 3.98 -11.30
C ASP A 64 -1.44 5.06 -11.53
N ARG A 65 -1.37 6.04 -10.62
CA ARG A 65 -0.29 7.05 -10.64
C ARG A 65 1.07 6.41 -10.44
N VAL A 66 1.20 5.49 -9.47
CA VAL A 66 2.44 4.73 -9.28
C VAL A 66 2.78 3.92 -10.53
N LEU A 67 1.81 3.18 -11.10
CA LEU A 67 2.03 2.39 -12.32
C LEU A 67 2.48 3.24 -13.52
N THR A 68 1.97 4.46 -13.63
CA THR A 68 2.40 5.37 -14.70
C THR A 68 3.86 5.78 -14.52
N ARG A 69 4.26 6.13 -13.29
CA ARG A 69 5.62 6.59 -13.00
C ARG A 69 6.66 5.48 -13.11
N ILE A 70 6.36 4.27 -12.63
CA ILE A 70 7.32 3.16 -12.69
C ILE A 70 7.58 2.66 -14.11
N ARG A 71 6.79 3.05 -15.11
CA ARG A 71 7.09 2.72 -16.51
C ARG A 71 8.23 3.55 -17.09
N ASP A 72 8.55 4.68 -16.45
CA ASP A 72 9.61 5.60 -16.87
C ASP A 72 10.82 5.48 -15.93
N VAL A 73 11.65 4.47 -16.17
CA VAL A 73 12.88 4.24 -15.42
C VAL A 73 14.06 4.58 -16.33
N SER A 74 14.96 5.46 -15.91
CA SER A 74 16.10 5.89 -16.72
C SER A 74 16.86 4.73 -17.38
N GLY A 75 16.85 4.68 -18.72
CA GLY A 75 17.50 3.66 -19.53
C GLY A 75 16.69 2.36 -19.72
N LEU A 76 15.43 2.34 -19.26
CA LEU A 76 14.50 1.22 -19.41
C LEU A 76 13.13 1.73 -19.84
N GLN A 77 12.50 1.05 -20.78
CA GLN A 77 11.12 1.28 -21.16
C GLN A 77 10.24 0.25 -20.45
N GLY A 78 9.35 0.72 -19.57
CA GLY A 78 8.39 -0.12 -18.88
C GLY A 78 7.08 -0.27 -19.65
N ALA A 79 6.55 -1.48 -19.69
CA ALA A 79 5.23 -1.79 -20.26
C ALA A 79 4.45 -2.73 -19.34
N ALA A 80 3.13 -2.56 -19.29
CA ALA A 80 2.28 -3.53 -18.61
C ALA A 80 2.33 -4.88 -19.32
N GLY A 81 2.30 -5.95 -18.54
CA GLY A 81 2.16 -7.31 -19.02
C GLY A 81 0.75 -7.66 -19.48
N ASP A 82 0.61 -8.84 -20.08
CA ASP A 82 -0.68 -9.38 -20.52
C ASP A 82 -1.66 -9.55 -19.34
N THR A 83 -1.13 -9.91 -18.17
CA THR A 83 -1.81 -9.73 -16.90
C THR A 83 -1.40 -8.37 -16.32
N ALA A 84 -2.35 -7.54 -15.91
CA ALA A 84 -2.10 -6.23 -15.30
C ALA A 84 -1.36 -6.31 -13.93
N GLU A 85 -0.86 -7.48 -13.59
CA GLU A 85 -0.11 -7.84 -12.38
C GLU A 85 1.41 -7.81 -12.62
N ARG A 86 1.85 -7.54 -13.85
CA ARG A 86 3.26 -7.42 -14.19
C ARG A 86 3.57 -6.12 -14.93
N THR A 87 4.74 -5.57 -14.65
CA THR A 87 5.36 -4.52 -15.47
C THR A 87 6.72 -5.02 -15.94
N TYR A 88 6.88 -5.13 -17.25
CA TYR A 88 8.11 -5.58 -17.92
C TYR A 88 8.97 -4.38 -18.29
N TYR A 89 10.29 -4.55 -18.20
CA TYR A 89 11.28 -3.52 -18.51
C TYR A 89 12.22 -4.03 -19.59
N ARG A 90 12.37 -3.23 -20.65
CA ARG A 90 13.31 -3.49 -21.73
C ARG A 90 14.28 -2.34 -21.90
N ASN A 91 15.48 -2.61 -22.40
CA ASN A 91 16.33 -1.57 -22.98
C ASN A 91 16.14 -1.58 -24.51
N GLU A 92 17.07 -1.00 -25.27
CA GLU A 92 17.00 -0.97 -26.74
C GLU A 92 17.12 -2.36 -27.39
N GLN A 93 17.68 -3.34 -26.69
CA GLN A 93 18.11 -4.62 -27.25
C GLN A 93 17.37 -5.83 -26.64
N ASP A 94 17.10 -5.81 -25.34
CA ASP A 94 16.69 -6.96 -24.54
C ASP A 94 15.55 -6.64 -23.56
N ASN A 95 14.84 -7.70 -23.15
CA ASN A 95 14.06 -7.72 -21.92
C ASN A 95 15.00 -7.85 -20.72
N VAL A 96 15.00 -6.85 -19.84
CA VAL A 96 15.98 -6.71 -18.77
C VAL A 96 15.43 -7.21 -17.43
N ALA A 97 14.17 -6.87 -17.14
CA ALA A 97 13.57 -7.14 -15.84
C ALA A 97 12.05 -7.16 -15.93
N TYR A 98 11.40 -7.62 -14.87
CA TYR A 98 9.99 -7.35 -14.61
C TYR A 98 9.74 -7.23 -13.12
N ILE A 99 8.63 -6.61 -12.75
CA ILE A 99 8.10 -6.67 -11.40
C ILE A 99 6.72 -7.30 -11.39
N GLU A 100 6.41 -8.00 -10.31
CA GLU A 100 5.06 -8.50 -10.02
C GLU A 100 4.43 -7.59 -8.99
N HIS A 101 3.19 -7.18 -9.24
CA HIS A 101 2.50 -6.24 -8.37
C HIS A 101 0.98 -6.41 -8.37
N ALA A 102 0.35 -5.97 -7.28
CA ALA A 102 -1.10 -5.92 -7.15
C ALA A 102 -1.52 -4.76 -6.24
N LEU A 103 -2.82 -4.44 -6.26
CA LEU A 103 -3.44 -3.58 -5.26
C LEU A 103 -4.23 -4.45 -4.28
N LYS A 104 -3.73 -4.63 -3.05
CA LYS A 104 -4.45 -5.35 -1.98
C LYS A 104 -4.49 -4.50 -0.73
N ASN A 105 -5.61 -4.53 -0.01
CA ASN A 105 -5.80 -3.77 1.23
C ASN A 105 -5.44 -2.27 1.11
N LYS A 106 -5.68 -1.68 -0.07
CA LYS A 106 -5.35 -0.27 -0.40
C LYS A 106 -3.85 0.05 -0.35
N ARG A 107 -2.99 -0.96 -0.53
CA ARG A 107 -1.53 -0.85 -0.63
C ARG A 107 -1.04 -1.42 -1.94
N PHE A 108 0.09 -0.89 -2.41
CA PHE A 108 0.83 -1.50 -3.51
C PHE A 108 1.53 -2.75 -2.98
N VAL A 109 1.12 -3.94 -3.43
CA VAL A 109 1.84 -5.18 -3.11
C VAL A 109 2.89 -5.39 -4.18
N LEU A 110 4.17 -5.43 -3.80
CA LEU A 110 5.27 -5.87 -4.64
C LEU A 110 5.50 -7.36 -4.37
N GLY A 111 5.25 -8.21 -5.37
CA GLY A 111 5.50 -9.65 -5.28
C GLY A 111 6.98 -10.00 -5.49
N GLY A 112 7.68 -9.20 -6.29
CA GLY A 112 9.11 -9.38 -6.50
C GLY A 112 9.64 -8.56 -7.66
N ILE A 113 10.96 -8.47 -7.74
CA ILE A 113 11.69 -7.87 -8.85
C ILE A 113 12.55 -8.96 -9.46
N TRP A 114 12.25 -9.32 -10.70
CA TRP A 114 13.05 -10.25 -11.46
C TRP A 114 13.98 -9.48 -12.40
N VAL A 115 15.25 -9.91 -12.45
CA VAL A 115 16.25 -9.35 -13.37
C VAL A 115 16.92 -10.51 -14.10
N ALA A 116 17.01 -10.37 -15.43
CA ALA A 116 17.65 -11.34 -16.29
C ALA A 116 19.12 -11.56 -15.85
N PRO A 117 19.62 -12.82 -15.85
CA PRO A 117 20.93 -13.16 -15.28
C PRO A 117 22.09 -12.26 -15.75
N GLN A 118 22.17 -11.98 -17.04
CA GLN A 118 23.22 -11.15 -17.67
C GLN A 118 23.14 -9.66 -17.28
N TYR A 119 22.05 -9.23 -16.63
CA TYR A 119 21.83 -7.88 -16.13
C TYR A 119 21.93 -7.76 -14.60
N ARG A 120 22.13 -8.87 -13.89
CA ARG A 120 22.34 -8.86 -12.43
C ARG A 120 23.66 -8.16 -12.08
N GLY A 121 23.70 -7.57 -10.89
CA GLY A 121 24.85 -6.76 -10.43
C GLY A 121 24.96 -5.36 -11.06
N LYS A 122 24.17 -5.05 -12.11
CA LYS A 122 24.20 -3.74 -12.80
C LYS A 122 23.26 -2.68 -12.21
N GLY A 123 22.72 -2.92 -11.01
CA GLY A 123 21.84 -1.97 -10.32
C GLY A 123 20.43 -1.82 -10.91
N VAL A 124 19.99 -2.70 -11.80
CA VAL A 124 18.65 -2.64 -12.44
C VAL A 124 17.52 -2.65 -11.40
N ALA A 125 17.51 -3.64 -10.51
CA ALA A 125 16.49 -3.75 -9.46
C ALA A 125 16.48 -2.52 -8.53
N HIS A 126 17.65 -1.96 -8.22
CA HIS A 126 17.76 -0.76 -7.41
C HIS A 126 17.11 0.45 -8.10
N LYS A 127 17.36 0.65 -9.41
CA LYS A 127 16.75 1.75 -10.18
C LYS A 127 15.22 1.63 -10.22
N ILE A 128 14.71 0.45 -10.53
CA ILE A 128 13.27 0.17 -10.56
C ILE A 128 12.64 0.43 -9.18
N LEU A 129 13.23 -0.14 -8.12
CA LEU A 129 12.72 0.02 -6.76
C LEU A 129 12.77 1.48 -6.29
N ARG A 130 13.79 2.24 -6.68
CA ARG A 130 13.88 3.67 -6.34
C ARG A 130 12.72 4.47 -6.95
N VAL A 131 12.45 4.28 -8.25
CA VAL A 131 11.32 4.96 -8.91
C VAL A 131 9.98 4.53 -8.30
N LEU A 132 9.82 3.24 -7.97
CA LEU A 132 8.63 2.75 -7.27
C LEU A 132 8.44 3.44 -5.91
N VAL A 133 9.51 3.56 -5.14
CA VAL A 133 9.50 4.20 -3.83
C VAL A 133 9.16 5.70 -3.94
N GLU A 134 9.81 6.41 -4.85
CA GLU A 134 9.54 7.84 -5.10
C GLU A 134 8.09 8.06 -5.55
N ALA A 135 7.60 7.27 -6.50
CA ALA A 135 6.22 7.35 -6.97
C ALA A 135 5.20 7.04 -5.87
N SER A 136 5.54 6.09 -4.98
CA SER A 136 4.70 5.72 -3.84
C SER A 136 4.65 6.80 -2.77
N ASP A 137 5.76 7.50 -2.53
CA ASP A 137 5.81 8.69 -1.67
C ASP A 137 4.95 9.82 -2.26
N GLU A 138 5.13 10.14 -3.55
CA GLU A 138 4.35 11.16 -4.26
C GLU A 138 2.84 10.86 -4.24
N ALA A 139 2.46 9.59 -4.36
CA ALA A 139 1.07 9.14 -4.36
C ALA A 139 0.50 8.94 -2.95
N ASP A 140 1.31 9.03 -1.89
CA ASP A 140 0.93 8.68 -0.52
C ASP A 140 0.34 7.24 -0.47
N LEU A 141 1.04 6.28 -1.07
CA LEU A 141 0.62 4.87 -1.14
C LEU A 141 1.67 3.97 -0.48
N SER A 142 1.30 3.22 0.55
CA SER A 142 2.22 2.27 1.19
C SER A 142 2.53 1.10 0.26
N ILE A 143 3.75 0.59 0.38
CA ILE A 143 4.21 -0.61 -0.32
C ILE A 143 4.28 -1.76 0.68
N GLU A 144 3.66 -2.86 0.32
CA GLU A 144 3.72 -4.14 1.02
C GLU A 144 4.54 -5.12 0.19
N LEU A 145 5.37 -5.92 0.83
CA LEU A 145 6.30 -6.82 0.16
C LEU A 145 6.37 -8.16 0.88
N TYR A 146 6.14 -9.22 0.13
CA TYR A 146 6.49 -10.58 0.51
C TYR A 146 7.66 -10.99 -0.37
N HIS A 147 8.85 -11.07 0.20
CA HIS A 147 10.06 -11.33 -0.57
C HIS A 147 10.53 -12.76 -0.31
N GLU A 148 10.71 -13.50 -1.39
CA GLU A 148 11.40 -14.78 -1.40
C GLU A 148 12.56 -14.71 -2.41
N PRO A 149 13.68 -15.41 -2.16
CA PRO A 149 14.72 -15.57 -3.16
C PRO A 149 14.13 -16.13 -4.47
N PHE A 150 14.40 -15.46 -5.58
CA PHE A 150 13.93 -15.91 -6.87
C PHE A 150 14.91 -16.92 -7.47
N GLY A 151 14.56 -18.21 -7.36
CA GLY A 151 15.42 -19.31 -7.83
C GLY A 151 16.75 -19.41 -7.08
N GLU A 152 17.67 -20.22 -7.59
CA GLU A 152 18.97 -20.50 -6.93
C GLU A 152 20.03 -19.42 -7.18
N GLU A 153 19.88 -18.64 -8.25
CA GLU A 153 20.87 -17.63 -8.67
C GLU A 153 20.53 -16.19 -8.19
N GLY A 154 19.48 -16.06 -7.38
CA GLY A 154 19.02 -14.79 -6.81
C GLY A 154 19.80 -14.38 -5.55
N LEU A 155 19.40 -13.26 -4.95
CA LEU A 155 19.88 -12.91 -3.62
C LEU A 155 19.31 -13.89 -2.59
N GLY A 156 20.18 -14.45 -1.74
CA GLY A 156 19.73 -15.16 -0.55
C GLY A 156 18.95 -14.24 0.40
N VAL A 157 18.14 -14.83 1.29
CA VAL A 157 17.18 -14.12 2.15
C VAL A 157 17.80 -12.92 2.87
N ASN A 158 18.95 -13.08 3.52
CA ASN A 158 19.59 -11.98 4.27
C ASN A 158 20.01 -10.81 3.38
N ALA A 159 20.56 -11.10 2.20
CA ALA A 159 20.96 -10.06 1.25
C ALA A 159 19.75 -9.37 0.64
N LEU A 160 18.65 -10.12 0.45
CA LEU A 160 17.38 -9.60 -0.05
C LEU A 160 16.72 -8.67 0.98
N VAL A 161 16.66 -9.06 2.25
CA VAL A 161 16.21 -8.19 3.36
C VAL A 161 17.06 -6.93 3.43
N ALA A 162 18.39 -7.07 3.41
CA ALA A 162 19.30 -5.92 3.46
C ALA A 162 19.11 -5.00 2.25
N PHE A 163 18.83 -5.55 1.06
CA PHE A 163 18.48 -4.78 -0.12
C PHE A 163 17.22 -3.94 0.12
N TYR A 164 16.13 -4.53 0.56
CA TYR A 164 14.88 -3.80 0.80
C TYR A 164 14.97 -2.81 1.97
N ASN A 165 15.70 -3.14 3.05
CA ASN A 165 15.93 -2.23 4.18
C ASN A 165 16.57 -0.91 3.74
N ARG A 166 17.53 -0.94 2.79
CA ARG A 166 18.15 0.28 2.24
C ARG A 166 17.16 1.20 1.52
N HIS A 167 16.00 0.68 1.13
CA HIS A 167 14.92 1.43 0.51
C HIS A 167 13.80 1.83 1.51
N GLY A 168 14.03 1.64 2.82
CA GLY A 168 13.11 2.04 3.89
C GLY A 168 12.02 1.01 4.21
N PHE A 169 12.12 -0.21 3.69
CA PHE A 169 11.23 -1.29 4.09
C PHE A 169 11.59 -1.78 5.49
N THR A 170 10.59 -2.08 6.31
CA THR A 170 10.76 -2.60 7.66
C THR A 170 9.75 -3.72 7.93
N ARG A 171 10.02 -4.57 8.91
CA ARG A 171 9.02 -5.51 9.41
C ARG A 171 7.99 -4.75 10.25
N HIS A 172 6.72 -5.10 10.11
CA HIS A 172 5.63 -4.48 10.85
C HIS A 172 4.48 -5.46 11.04
N ASP A 173 3.80 -5.38 12.18
CA ASP A 173 2.69 -6.27 12.54
C ASP A 173 1.50 -6.24 11.57
N ALA A 174 1.40 -5.18 10.75
CA ALA A 174 0.33 -5.02 9.77
C ALA A 174 0.58 -5.86 8.50
N VAL A 175 1.77 -6.46 8.37
CA VAL A 175 2.16 -7.37 7.28
C VAL A 175 2.93 -8.55 7.87
N PRO A 176 2.25 -9.50 8.53
CA PRO A 176 2.90 -10.69 9.08
C PRO A 176 3.61 -11.49 7.98
N GLY A 177 4.86 -11.87 8.21
CA GLY A 177 5.67 -12.63 7.23
C GLY A 177 6.24 -11.80 6.07
N GLY A 178 5.94 -10.49 6.01
CA GLY A 178 6.45 -9.60 4.98
C GLY A 178 7.18 -8.38 5.54
N MET A 179 7.40 -7.41 4.66
CA MET A 179 7.92 -6.09 4.96
C MET A 179 6.95 -5.04 4.42
N VAL A 180 6.95 -3.88 5.05
CA VAL A 180 6.15 -2.73 4.62
C VAL A 180 7.04 -1.51 4.53
N ARG A 181 6.68 -0.61 3.63
CA ARG A 181 7.19 0.75 3.59
C ARG A 181 6.02 1.70 3.57
N PHE A 182 5.96 2.58 4.57
CA PHE A 182 5.01 3.68 4.57
C PHE A 182 5.57 4.85 3.75
N PRO A 183 4.70 5.65 3.10
CA PRO A 183 5.11 6.88 2.45
C PRO A 183 5.82 7.79 3.45
N ARG A 184 6.86 8.49 3.00
CA ARG A 184 7.52 9.50 3.83
C ARG A 184 6.53 10.59 4.23
N SER A 185 6.47 10.87 5.52
CA SER A 185 5.74 12.03 6.04
C SER A 185 6.58 13.29 5.88
N PRO A 186 5.98 14.49 5.80
CA PRO A 186 6.73 15.75 5.84
C PRO A 186 7.59 15.92 7.10
N LEU A 187 7.28 15.20 8.19
CA LEU A 187 8.07 15.20 9.42
C LEU A 187 9.36 14.38 9.27
N ASP A 188 9.39 13.42 8.33
CA ASP A 188 10.55 12.56 8.10
C ASP A 188 11.73 13.33 7.48
N LEU A 189 11.45 14.48 6.84
CA LEU A 189 12.46 15.42 6.33
C LEU A 189 13.36 15.99 7.43
N TYR A 190 12.93 15.94 8.70
CA TYR A 190 13.65 16.48 9.84
C TYR A 190 14.37 15.42 10.67
N THR A 191 14.19 14.14 10.36
CA THR A 191 14.84 13.00 11.04
C THR A 191 16.03 12.42 10.29
N ASP A 192 16.19 12.73 8.99
CA ASP A 192 17.42 12.42 8.25
C ASP A 192 18.51 13.44 8.65
N LYS A 193 19.19 13.21 9.79
CA LYS A 193 20.43 13.89 10.20
C LYS A 193 21.59 12.90 10.29
#